data_AF-A0A5J4Q1J0-F1
#
_entry.id   AF-A0A5J4Q1J0-F1
#
_cell.length_a   1.000
_cell.length_b   1.000
_cell.length_c   1.000
_cell.angle_alpha   90.00
_cell.angle_beta   90.00
_cell.angle_gamma   90.00
#
_symmetry.space_group_name_H-M   'P 1'
#
loop_
_entity.id
_entity.type
_entity.pdbx_description
1 polymer ?
#
loop_
_entity_poly.entity_id
_entity_poly.type
_entity_poly.pdbx_seq_one_letter_code
_entity_poly.pdbx_strand_id
1 'polypeptide(L)'
;KAKALAKELNLDATQTVKILVGSRGNWKTLETFLSNTKEEERITATTLLKVLKPKDWRDVSGDVLSDCLGNAPQNKSEIFNRYVLNPRVGNEMLSPYKSFFRNVIDKELVARSKENPQALVEWVKKNITVNDVLNPQRIPVMSAGVWKARTADTNSRNIFFVSVARALDIPARIESVTRKTQYYDGTNWMDVDFESDAQTITPQGLLSASYNPIKTVGDPQYEGHFTIAKILPSGKLQTLNFSVNNNIDMGPGNTWSALLKKPLPIDEGNYLLITGNRMAKGNILTIINSFEVKAGQSTHINLVIRESLEDTQVIGNIDAENKYKPVDSSEETSILNTTGRGYFIIGILGPRQEPTNHAMRNIATIASDLNAWNRSIILLFKSEEDWKGFDKSEFGVLPETIVYGIDEADKITDMITGAMKLTDKNKLPLFIIADTFGRVVYVSQGYNTNMGEQLIKTIRKI
;
A
#
# COMPACT_ATOMS: atom_id res chain seq x y z
N LYS A 1 2.09 -15.69 -30.58
CA LYS A 1 2.72 -14.56 -31.29
C LYS A 1 4.06 -14.15 -30.66
N ALA A 2 4.11 -13.63 -29.43
CA ALA A 2 5.37 -13.22 -28.78
C ALA A 2 6.48 -14.29 -28.73
N LYS A 3 6.15 -15.56 -28.42
CA LYS A 3 7.11 -16.67 -28.46
C LYS A 3 7.67 -16.95 -29.87
N ALA A 4 6.85 -16.75 -30.90
CA ALA A 4 7.26 -16.95 -32.29
C ALA A 4 8.22 -15.85 -32.73
N LEU A 5 7.91 -14.59 -32.41
CA LEU A 5 8.80 -13.45 -32.65
C LEU A 5 10.15 -13.63 -31.95
N ALA A 6 10.15 -14.08 -30.69
CA ALA A 6 11.40 -14.35 -29.97
C ALA A 6 12.24 -15.43 -30.64
N LYS A 7 11.60 -16.49 -31.15
CA LYS A 7 12.29 -17.55 -31.89
C LYS A 7 12.84 -17.05 -33.23
N GLU A 8 12.06 -16.26 -33.96
CA GLU A 8 12.44 -15.67 -35.25
C GLU A 8 13.63 -14.72 -35.14
N LEU A 9 13.65 -13.89 -34.09
CA LEU A 9 14.68 -12.88 -33.87
C LEU A 9 15.85 -13.36 -33.00
N ASN A 10 15.85 -14.64 -32.59
CA ASN A 10 16.82 -15.24 -31.68
C ASN A 10 16.97 -14.48 -30.35
N LEU A 11 15.84 -14.11 -29.74
CA LEU A 11 15.75 -13.37 -28.47
C LEU A 11 15.33 -14.28 -27.31
N ASP A 12 15.56 -13.82 -26.08
CA ASP A 12 15.05 -14.51 -24.88
C ASP A 12 13.51 -14.56 -24.90
N ALA A 13 12.97 -15.78 -24.97
CA ALA A 13 11.55 -16.01 -25.13
C ALA A 13 10.73 -15.54 -23.91
N THR A 14 11.22 -15.79 -22.70
CA THR A 14 10.52 -15.44 -21.45
C THR A 14 10.38 -13.93 -21.32
N GLN A 15 11.47 -13.22 -21.59
CA GLN A 15 11.55 -11.77 -21.51
C GLN A 15 10.75 -11.08 -22.60
N THR A 16 10.86 -11.56 -23.84
CA THR A 16 10.10 -11.03 -24.98
C THR A 16 8.61 -11.17 -24.74
N VAL A 17 8.16 -12.33 -24.22
CA VAL A 17 6.77 -12.55 -23.82
C VAL A 17 6.36 -11.57 -22.72
N LYS A 18 7.17 -11.41 -21.67
CA LYS A 18 6.88 -10.49 -20.56
C LYS A 18 6.66 -9.05 -21.05
N ILE A 19 7.56 -8.56 -21.92
CA ILE A 19 7.50 -7.19 -22.44
C ILE A 19 6.29 -7.00 -23.36
N LEU A 20 6.07 -7.92 -24.32
CA LEU A 20 4.96 -7.82 -25.27
C LEU A 20 3.58 -8.02 -24.62
N VAL A 21 3.47 -8.82 -23.56
CA VAL A 21 2.23 -8.91 -22.78
C VAL A 21 2.06 -7.64 -21.93
N GLY A 22 3.15 -7.13 -21.34
CA GLY A 22 3.14 -5.93 -20.51
C GLY A 22 2.81 -4.64 -21.25
N SER A 23 3.10 -4.57 -22.56
CA SER A 23 2.78 -3.43 -23.43
C SER A 23 1.30 -3.28 -23.76
N ARG A 24 0.48 -4.29 -23.47
CA ARG A 24 -0.98 -4.28 -23.69
C ARG A 24 -1.31 -3.80 -25.10
N GLY A 25 -2.00 -2.67 -25.29
CA GLY A 25 -2.40 -2.18 -26.61
C GLY A 25 -1.24 -1.75 -27.53
N ASN A 26 -0.06 -1.46 -26.97
CA ASN A 26 1.10 -0.96 -27.71
C ASN A 26 2.03 -2.07 -28.26
N TRP A 27 1.58 -3.33 -28.22
CA TRP A 27 2.38 -4.48 -28.63
C TRP A 27 2.88 -4.40 -30.08
N LYS A 28 2.11 -3.80 -30.99
CA LYS A 28 2.49 -3.63 -32.40
C LYS A 28 3.73 -2.76 -32.56
N THR A 29 3.79 -1.65 -31.83
CA THR A 29 4.94 -0.73 -31.85
C THR A 29 6.22 -1.43 -31.43
N LEU A 30 6.17 -2.23 -30.36
CA LEU A 30 7.33 -2.97 -29.87
C LEU A 30 7.73 -4.12 -30.80
N GLU A 31 6.74 -4.81 -31.39
CA GLU A 31 7.00 -5.83 -32.42
C GLU A 31 7.70 -5.21 -33.62
N THR A 32 7.15 -4.13 -34.20
CA THR A 32 7.74 -3.44 -35.35
C THR A 32 9.15 -2.93 -35.04
N PHE A 33 9.37 -2.36 -33.85
CA PHE A 33 10.70 -1.94 -33.42
C PHE A 33 11.71 -3.11 -33.40
N LEU A 34 11.35 -4.23 -32.78
CA LEU A 34 12.22 -5.40 -32.70
C LEU A 34 12.46 -6.05 -34.07
N SER A 35 11.44 -6.17 -34.91
CA SER A 35 11.55 -6.75 -36.25
C SER A 35 12.40 -5.89 -37.20
N ASN A 36 12.35 -4.56 -37.07
CA ASN A 36 13.14 -3.64 -37.88
C ASN A 36 14.57 -3.43 -37.34
N THR A 37 14.90 -4.00 -36.17
CA THR A 37 16.23 -3.87 -35.58
C THR A 37 17.21 -4.84 -36.25
N LYS A 38 18.37 -4.31 -36.68
CA LYS A 38 19.46 -5.09 -37.27
C LYS A 38 19.99 -6.12 -36.27
N GLU A 39 20.48 -7.25 -36.77
CA GLU A 39 20.92 -8.36 -35.91
C GLU A 39 21.99 -7.94 -34.90
N GLU A 40 22.96 -7.11 -35.31
CA GLU A 40 24.00 -6.58 -34.42
C GLU A 40 23.48 -5.67 -33.29
N GLU A 41 22.30 -5.07 -33.46
CA GLU A 41 21.71 -4.11 -32.51
C GLU A 41 20.67 -4.75 -31.57
N ARG A 42 20.22 -5.99 -31.86
CA ARG A 42 19.13 -6.67 -31.13
C ARG A 42 19.37 -6.79 -29.64
N ILE A 43 20.62 -7.01 -29.22
CA ILE A 43 20.99 -7.05 -27.79
C ILE A 43 20.77 -5.68 -27.14
N THR A 44 21.19 -4.60 -27.80
CA THR A 44 21.00 -3.23 -27.30
C THR A 44 19.52 -2.85 -27.28
N ALA A 45 18.77 -3.18 -28.34
CA ALA A 45 17.33 -2.94 -28.42
C ALA A 45 16.56 -3.67 -27.32
N THR A 46 16.92 -4.93 -27.06
CA THR A 46 16.32 -5.70 -25.96
C THR A 46 16.66 -5.04 -24.63
N THR A 47 17.92 -4.68 -24.39
CA THR A 47 18.34 -3.97 -23.17
C THR A 47 17.61 -2.63 -22.98
N LEU A 48 17.40 -1.87 -24.05
CA LEU A 48 16.58 -0.64 -24.02
C LEU A 48 15.17 -0.92 -23.50
N LEU A 49 14.52 -1.97 -24.01
CA LEU A 49 13.19 -2.35 -23.52
C LEU A 49 13.22 -2.83 -22.06
N LYS A 50 14.33 -3.44 -21.60
CA LYS A 50 14.48 -3.88 -20.19
C LYS A 50 14.55 -2.74 -19.20
N VAL A 51 15.25 -1.65 -19.56
CA VAL A 51 15.48 -0.52 -18.65
C VAL A 51 14.26 0.42 -18.54
N LEU A 52 13.30 0.32 -19.47
CA LEU A 52 12.03 1.03 -19.41
C LEU A 52 11.14 0.51 -18.28
N LYS A 53 10.31 1.39 -17.70
CA LYS A 53 9.31 0.97 -16.70
C LYS A 53 8.18 0.21 -17.42
N PRO A 54 7.47 -0.70 -16.74
CA PRO A 54 6.34 -1.42 -17.34
C PRO A 54 5.24 -0.53 -17.91
N LYS A 55 5.06 0.68 -17.35
CA LYS A 55 4.13 1.68 -17.90
C LYS A 55 4.59 2.19 -19.27
N ASP A 56 5.90 2.37 -19.46
CA ASP A 56 6.48 2.96 -20.65
C ASP A 56 6.33 2.02 -21.85
N TRP A 57 6.29 0.70 -21.64
CA TRP A 57 5.96 -0.26 -22.70
C TRP A 57 4.59 -0.02 -23.34
N ARG A 58 3.65 0.61 -22.61
CA ARG A 58 2.27 0.82 -23.04
C ARG A 58 2.06 2.08 -23.87
N ASP A 59 3.00 3.02 -23.84
CA ASP A 59 2.85 4.34 -24.46
C ASP A 59 4.10 4.85 -25.21
N VAL A 60 5.24 4.17 -25.13
CA VAL A 60 6.44 4.55 -25.89
C VAL A 60 6.20 4.45 -27.41
N SER A 61 6.63 5.47 -28.15
CA SER A 61 6.57 5.50 -29.61
C SER A 61 7.79 4.84 -30.26
N GLY A 62 7.63 4.41 -31.52
CA GLY A 62 8.74 3.90 -32.33
C GLY A 62 9.87 4.92 -32.47
N ASP A 63 9.53 6.20 -32.66
CA ASP A 63 10.52 7.28 -32.81
C ASP A 63 11.43 7.42 -31.59
N VAL A 64 10.88 7.31 -30.38
CA VAL A 64 11.69 7.35 -29.14
C VAL A 64 12.64 6.16 -29.08
N LEU A 65 12.16 4.96 -29.42
CA LEU A 65 12.97 3.75 -29.39
C LEU A 65 14.10 3.80 -30.43
N SER A 66 13.78 4.22 -31.66
CA SER A 66 14.77 4.40 -32.74
C SER A 66 15.79 5.49 -32.43
N ASP A 67 15.36 6.63 -31.86
CA ASP A 67 16.28 7.70 -31.43
C ASP A 67 17.24 7.20 -30.35
N CYS A 68 16.75 6.41 -29.39
CA CYS A 68 17.58 5.84 -28.32
C CYS A 68 18.55 4.78 -28.83
N LEU A 69 18.09 3.90 -29.74
CA LEU A 69 18.91 2.84 -30.31
C LEU A 69 20.01 3.41 -31.21
N GLY A 70 19.66 4.31 -32.13
CA GLY A 70 20.63 4.97 -33.03
C GLY A 70 21.64 5.86 -32.30
N ASN A 71 21.32 6.29 -31.07
CA ASN A 71 22.20 7.07 -30.21
C ASN A 71 22.63 6.29 -28.95
N ALA A 72 22.64 4.96 -29.00
CA ALA A 72 23.05 4.14 -27.88
C ALA A 72 24.52 4.40 -27.51
N PRO A 73 24.87 4.40 -26.21
CA PRO A 73 26.25 4.58 -25.80
C PRO A 73 27.11 3.38 -26.22
N GLN A 74 28.39 3.63 -26.48
CA GLN A 74 29.38 2.56 -26.72
C GLN A 74 29.67 1.77 -25.45
N ASN A 75 29.75 2.45 -24.30
CA ASN A 75 29.86 1.81 -23.00
C ASN A 75 28.53 1.10 -22.65
N LYS A 76 28.56 -0.23 -22.57
CA LYS A 76 27.39 -1.08 -22.28
C LYS A 76 27.28 -1.50 -20.81
N SER A 77 28.04 -0.85 -19.91
CA SER A 77 27.94 -1.09 -18.48
C SER A 77 26.54 -0.76 -17.95
N GLU A 78 26.18 -1.33 -16.80
CA GLU A 78 24.86 -1.19 -16.21
C GLU A 78 24.48 0.28 -15.94
N ILE A 79 25.44 1.11 -15.54
CA ILE A 79 25.21 2.53 -15.30
C ILE A 79 24.82 3.27 -16.59
N PHE A 80 25.45 2.95 -17.72
CA PHE A 80 25.11 3.52 -19.02
C PHE A 80 23.79 2.97 -19.54
N ASN A 81 23.51 1.68 -19.38
CA ASN A 81 22.21 1.13 -19.77
C ASN A 81 21.06 1.80 -18.98
N ARG A 82 21.23 1.96 -17.67
CA ARG A 82 20.18 2.49 -16.80
C ARG A 82 20.02 4.01 -16.88
N TYR A 83 21.11 4.75 -17.10
CA TYR A 83 21.14 6.20 -16.99
C TYR A 83 21.64 6.93 -18.23
N VAL A 84 21.89 6.25 -19.35
CA VAL A 84 22.18 6.88 -20.64
C VAL A 84 21.28 6.30 -21.72
N LEU A 85 21.21 4.97 -21.88
CA LEU A 85 20.34 4.31 -22.86
C LEU A 85 18.85 4.52 -22.54
N ASN A 86 18.49 4.54 -21.25
CA ASN A 86 17.10 4.76 -20.82
C ASN A 86 16.61 6.19 -21.11
N PRO A 87 15.56 6.39 -21.92
CA PRO A 87 15.00 7.71 -22.18
C PRO A 87 14.20 8.28 -21.00
N ARG A 88 13.74 7.43 -20.07
CA ARG A 88 12.93 7.85 -18.93
C ARG A 88 13.80 8.55 -17.89
N VAL A 89 13.50 9.82 -17.63
CA VAL A 89 14.19 10.63 -16.61
C VAL A 89 13.35 10.74 -15.33
N GLY A 90 12.08 11.13 -15.47
CA GLY A 90 11.15 11.40 -14.38
C GLY A 90 9.71 11.02 -14.76
N ASN A 91 8.79 11.98 -14.72
CA ASN A 91 7.38 11.81 -15.03
C ASN A 91 6.94 12.46 -16.36
N GLU A 92 7.90 12.79 -17.24
CA GLU A 92 7.66 13.43 -18.54
C GLU A 92 6.92 12.54 -19.54
N MET A 93 6.40 13.14 -20.61
CA MET A 93 6.09 12.39 -21.81
C MET A 93 7.40 12.01 -22.50
N LEU A 94 7.58 10.74 -22.89
CA LEU A 94 8.79 10.34 -23.61
C LEU A 94 8.80 10.99 -24.99
N SER A 95 9.93 11.60 -25.36
CA SER A 95 10.14 12.25 -26.64
C SER A 95 11.53 11.91 -27.18
N PRO A 96 11.72 11.82 -28.52
CA PRO A 96 13.04 11.65 -29.10
C PRO A 96 13.86 12.92 -28.88
N TYR A 97 14.89 12.83 -28.06
CA TYR A 97 15.70 13.99 -27.65
C TYR A 97 17.20 13.82 -27.92
N LYS A 98 17.70 12.60 -28.10
CA LYS A 98 19.14 12.33 -28.15
C LYS A 98 19.75 12.86 -29.45
N SER A 99 19.18 12.50 -30.60
CA SER A 99 19.60 13.04 -31.90
C SER A 99 19.50 14.56 -31.95
N PHE A 100 18.40 15.12 -31.43
CA PHE A 100 18.20 16.56 -31.36
C PHE A 100 19.37 17.26 -30.63
N PHE A 101 19.68 16.83 -29.41
CA PHE A 101 20.76 17.47 -28.63
C PHE A 101 22.15 17.24 -29.20
N ARG A 102 22.42 16.07 -29.77
CA ARG A 102 23.70 15.81 -30.46
C ARG A 102 23.91 16.70 -31.68
N ASN A 103 22.83 17.19 -32.30
CA ASN A 103 22.90 18.08 -33.45
C ASN A 103 22.96 19.57 -33.05
N VAL A 104 22.25 19.99 -32.00
CA VAL A 104 22.11 21.42 -31.65
C VAL A 104 23.16 21.93 -30.65
N ILE A 105 23.85 21.05 -29.93
CA ILE A 105 24.87 21.42 -28.94
C ILE A 105 26.22 21.53 -29.64
N ASP A 106 26.93 22.62 -29.38
CA ASP A 106 28.24 22.88 -29.95
C ASP A 106 29.29 21.87 -29.45
N LYS A 107 30.21 21.49 -30.33
CA LYS A 107 31.23 20.46 -30.05
C LYS A 107 32.15 20.84 -28.87
N GLU A 108 32.36 22.13 -28.64
CA GLU A 108 33.18 22.62 -27.53
C GLU A 108 32.50 22.36 -26.17
N LEU A 109 31.20 22.67 -26.06
CA LEU A 109 30.40 22.36 -24.89
C LEU A 109 30.29 20.85 -24.67
N VAL A 110 30.15 20.05 -25.75
CA VAL A 110 30.19 18.58 -25.64
C VAL A 110 31.51 18.11 -25.02
N ALA A 111 32.64 18.57 -25.55
CA ALA A 111 33.97 18.18 -25.05
C ALA A 111 34.16 18.58 -23.59
N ARG A 112 33.88 19.85 -23.24
CA ARG A 112 33.99 20.35 -21.87
C ARG A 112 33.08 19.61 -20.90
N SER A 113 31.84 19.31 -21.30
CA SER A 113 30.89 18.60 -20.44
C SER A 113 31.29 17.15 -20.20
N LYS A 114 31.92 16.49 -21.19
CA LYS A 114 32.44 15.12 -21.05
C LYS A 114 33.66 15.07 -20.13
N GLU A 115 34.52 16.08 -20.18
CA GLU A 115 35.68 16.20 -19.29
C GLU A 115 35.25 16.58 -17.87
N ASN A 116 34.35 17.56 -17.74
CA ASN A 116 33.81 18.01 -16.48
C ASN A 116 32.32 18.35 -16.63
N PRO A 117 31.40 17.48 -16.14
CA PRO A 117 29.95 17.72 -16.22
C PRO A 117 29.48 19.03 -15.57
N GLN A 118 30.29 19.65 -14.70
CA GLN A 118 29.99 20.99 -14.17
C GLN A 118 29.84 22.04 -15.27
N ALA A 119 30.55 21.91 -16.41
CA ALA A 119 30.38 22.81 -17.54
C ALA A 119 28.93 22.83 -18.06
N LEU A 120 28.24 21.68 -18.01
CA LEU A 120 26.83 21.60 -18.38
C LEU A 120 25.93 22.25 -17.32
N VAL A 121 26.23 22.07 -16.03
CA VAL A 121 25.49 22.72 -14.92
C VAL A 121 25.55 24.24 -15.08
N GLU A 122 26.74 24.79 -15.27
CA GLU A 122 26.94 26.24 -15.47
C GLU A 122 26.26 26.75 -16.74
N TRP A 123 26.30 25.96 -17.82
CA TRP A 123 25.58 26.31 -19.03
C TRP A 123 24.06 26.37 -18.79
N VAL A 124 23.49 25.42 -18.04
CA VAL A 124 22.05 25.43 -17.71
C VAL A 124 21.71 26.61 -16.81
N LYS A 125 22.51 26.89 -15.76
CA LYS A 125 22.35 28.07 -14.88
C LYS A 125 22.30 29.37 -15.68
N LYS A 126 23.20 29.51 -16.65
CA LYS A 126 23.31 30.72 -17.48
C LYS A 126 22.19 30.88 -18.51
N ASN A 127 21.74 29.78 -19.12
CA ASN A 127 20.90 29.83 -20.32
C ASN A 127 19.42 29.49 -20.09
N ILE A 128 19.05 28.92 -18.95
CA ILE A 128 17.67 28.50 -18.66
C ILE A 128 17.12 29.30 -17.48
N THR A 129 16.13 30.14 -17.75
CA THR A 129 15.40 30.90 -16.72
C THR A 129 14.35 30.01 -16.06
N VAL A 130 14.39 29.92 -14.72
CA VAL A 130 13.35 29.20 -13.96
C VAL A 130 12.15 30.09 -13.73
N ASN A 131 10.96 29.62 -14.12
CA ASN A 131 9.70 30.30 -13.84
C ASN A 131 8.58 29.29 -13.55
N ASP A 132 8.40 28.96 -12.27
CA ASP A 132 7.37 28.02 -11.81
C ASP A 132 5.94 28.55 -12.02
N VAL A 133 5.75 29.87 -12.12
CA VAL A 133 4.42 30.49 -12.26
C VAL A 133 3.82 30.22 -13.64
N LEU A 134 4.65 30.09 -14.67
CA LEU A 134 4.21 29.80 -16.04
C LEU A 134 3.75 28.34 -16.24
N ASN A 135 4.02 27.45 -15.27
CA ASN A 135 3.57 26.07 -15.30
C ASN A 135 2.92 25.66 -13.97
N PRO A 136 1.73 26.22 -13.64
CA PRO A 136 1.08 25.96 -12.36
C PRO A 136 0.67 24.49 -12.20
N GLN A 137 0.41 23.78 -13.30
CA GLN A 137 0.06 22.36 -13.30
C GLN A 137 1.28 21.44 -13.11
N ARG A 138 2.51 21.98 -13.21
CA ARG A 138 3.76 21.22 -13.09
C ARG A 138 3.86 20.03 -14.05
N ILE A 139 3.24 20.17 -15.23
CA ILE A 139 3.35 19.16 -16.29
C ILE A 139 4.74 19.31 -16.91
N PRO A 140 5.58 18.26 -16.92
CA PRO A 140 6.94 18.38 -17.46
C PRO A 140 6.94 18.87 -18.91
N VAL A 141 7.68 19.94 -19.16
CA VAL A 141 7.92 20.46 -20.51
C VAL A 141 8.92 19.55 -21.21
N MET A 142 8.68 19.24 -22.49
CA MET A 142 9.62 18.43 -23.28
C MET A 142 11.00 19.10 -23.32
N SER A 143 12.07 18.32 -23.19
CA SER A 143 13.44 18.84 -23.11
C SER A 143 13.83 19.69 -24.35
N ALA A 144 13.39 19.31 -25.54
CA ALA A 144 13.58 20.12 -26.76
C ALA A 144 12.81 21.45 -26.72
N GLY A 145 11.67 21.50 -26.03
CA GLY A 145 10.91 22.73 -25.78
C GLY A 145 11.65 23.66 -24.82
N VAL A 146 12.19 23.13 -23.73
CA VAL A 146 13.04 23.88 -22.79
C VAL A 146 14.25 24.48 -23.50
N TRP A 147 14.90 23.71 -24.39
CA TRP A 147 15.99 24.23 -25.21
C TRP A 147 15.58 25.43 -26.07
N LYS A 148 14.45 25.35 -26.76
CA LYS A 148 13.97 26.42 -27.65
C LYS A 148 13.51 27.66 -26.88
N ALA A 149 12.76 27.46 -25.80
CA ALA A 149 12.14 28.53 -25.03
C ALA A 149 13.10 29.21 -24.04
N ARG A 150 14.20 28.53 -23.65
CA ARG A 150 15.15 28.98 -22.61
C ARG A 150 14.50 29.32 -21.27
N THR A 151 13.26 28.85 -21.05
CA THR A 151 12.46 29.08 -19.84
C THR A 151 11.73 27.80 -19.47
N ALA A 152 11.73 27.42 -18.19
CA ALA A 152 11.06 26.22 -17.69
C ALA A 152 10.74 26.34 -16.19
N ASP A 153 9.82 25.53 -15.67
CA ASP A 153 9.73 25.32 -14.22
C ASP A 153 10.92 24.50 -13.71
N THR A 154 11.10 24.48 -12.39
CA THR A 154 12.22 23.80 -11.71
C THR A 154 12.32 22.31 -12.08
N ASN A 155 11.20 21.59 -12.12
CA ASN A 155 11.19 20.16 -12.43
C ASN A 155 11.54 19.91 -13.91
N SER A 156 11.00 20.72 -14.81
CA SER A 156 11.32 20.66 -16.24
C SER A 156 12.78 21.01 -16.53
N ARG A 157 13.38 22.00 -15.85
CA ARG A 157 14.82 22.30 -15.94
C ARG A 157 15.66 21.09 -15.53
N ASN A 158 15.30 20.43 -14.43
CA ASN A 158 16.02 19.27 -13.91
C ASN A 158 15.94 18.08 -14.88
N ILE A 159 14.75 17.80 -15.43
CA ILE A 159 14.55 16.77 -16.47
C ILE A 159 15.37 17.10 -17.71
N PHE A 160 15.33 18.36 -18.16
CA PHE A 160 16.10 18.85 -19.29
C PHE A 160 17.61 18.65 -19.11
N PHE A 161 18.16 19.03 -17.96
CA PHE A 161 19.58 18.83 -17.65
C PHE A 161 19.98 17.36 -17.80
N VAL A 162 19.20 16.45 -17.20
CA VAL A 162 19.46 15.01 -17.30
C VAL A 162 19.33 14.54 -18.75
N SER A 163 18.30 14.96 -19.49
CA SER A 163 18.16 14.60 -20.91
C SER A 163 19.39 15.03 -21.74
N VAL A 164 19.89 16.25 -21.53
CA VAL A 164 21.08 16.75 -22.22
C VAL A 164 22.31 15.94 -21.83
N ALA A 165 22.56 15.76 -20.53
CA ALA A 165 23.68 14.95 -20.03
C ALA A 165 23.69 13.55 -20.67
N ARG A 166 22.52 12.88 -20.70
CA ARG A 166 22.34 11.56 -21.33
C ARG A 166 22.49 11.55 -22.85
N ALA A 167 22.26 12.66 -23.53
CA ALA A 167 22.53 12.79 -24.97
C ALA A 167 24.03 12.92 -25.25
N LEU A 168 24.77 13.50 -24.29
CA LEU A 168 26.21 13.67 -24.29
C LEU A 168 26.99 12.50 -23.66
N ASP A 169 26.35 11.34 -23.46
CA ASP A 169 26.93 10.15 -22.85
C ASP A 169 27.41 10.33 -21.40
N ILE A 170 26.82 11.27 -20.65
CA ILE A 170 27.08 11.48 -19.22
C ILE A 170 25.94 10.82 -18.44
N PRO A 171 26.21 9.80 -17.61
CA PRO A 171 25.18 9.19 -16.79
C PRO A 171 24.61 10.20 -15.79
N ALA A 172 23.31 10.46 -15.88
CA ALA A 172 22.62 11.42 -15.03
C ALA A 172 21.23 10.91 -14.64
N ARG A 173 20.72 11.36 -13.50
CA ARG A 173 19.42 10.93 -12.98
C ARG A 173 18.75 11.99 -12.13
N ILE A 174 17.44 11.87 -11.99
CA ILE A 174 16.73 12.39 -10.83
C ILE A 174 16.65 11.22 -9.84
N GLU A 175 17.34 11.32 -8.71
CA GLU A 175 17.38 10.28 -7.69
C GLU A 175 15.96 10.05 -7.15
N SER A 176 15.51 8.80 -7.15
CA SER A 176 14.12 8.45 -6.89
C SER A 176 13.62 8.85 -5.51
N VAL A 177 14.44 8.72 -4.48
CA VAL A 177 14.04 8.87 -3.08
C VAL A 177 13.92 10.35 -2.69
N THR A 178 14.97 11.12 -2.93
CA THR A 178 15.13 12.52 -2.53
C THR A 178 14.80 13.50 -3.66
N ARG A 179 14.58 13.00 -4.88
CA ARG A 179 14.31 13.78 -6.10
C ARG A 179 15.41 14.78 -6.46
N LYS A 180 16.63 14.56 -5.96
CA LYS A 180 17.79 15.37 -6.32
C LYS A 180 18.24 15.07 -7.74
N THR A 181 18.65 16.11 -8.45
CA THR A 181 19.28 15.95 -9.76
C THR A 181 20.73 15.55 -9.54
N GLN A 182 21.23 14.54 -10.24
CA GLN A 182 22.59 14.02 -10.07
C GLN A 182 23.23 13.69 -11.42
N TYR A 183 24.56 13.82 -11.50
CA TYR A 183 25.38 13.22 -12.55
C TYR A 183 26.43 12.29 -11.94
N TYR A 184 26.95 11.37 -12.74
CA TYR A 184 28.04 10.48 -12.35
C TYR A 184 29.37 11.02 -12.86
N ASP A 185 30.34 11.20 -11.97
CA ASP A 185 31.68 11.73 -12.30
C ASP A 185 32.69 10.63 -12.70
N GLY A 186 32.27 9.36 -12.71
CA GLY A 186 33.13 8.20 -12.93
C GLY A 186 33.39 7.38 -11.67
N THR A 187 33.17 7.97 -10.48
CA THR A 187 33.33 7.32 -9.18
C THR A 187 32.06 7.44 -8.33
N ASN A 188 31.52 8.66 -8.20
CA ASN A 188 30.42 9.02 -7.31
C ASN A 188 29.26 9.68 -8.06
N TRP A 189 28.09 9.66 -7.42
CA TRP A 189 26.95 10.48 -7.82
C TRP A 189 27.08 11.86 -7.18
N MET A 190 27.21 12.89 -8.00
CA MET A 190 27.32 14.28 -7.58
C MET A 190 25.93 14.92 -7.58
N ASP A 191 25.51 15.52 -6.46
CA ASP A 191 24.26 16.28 -6.39
C ASP A 191 24.41 17.59 -7.18
N VAL A 192 23.44 17.88 -8.04
CA VAL A 192 23.34 19.10 -8.82
C VAL A 192 22.47 20.11 -8.09
N ASP A 193 23.11 21.09 -7.49
CA ASP A 193 22.51 22.32 -7.01
C ASP A 193 22.78 23.44 -8.02
N PHE A 194 21.71 23.91 -8.66
CA PHE A 194 21.78 25.00 -9.63
C PHE A 194 21.95 26.37 -8.96
N GLU A 195 21.75 26.46 -7.65
CA GLU A 195 21.90 27.70 -6.88
C GLU A 195 23.27 27.80 -6.19
N SER A 196 24.07 26.73 -6.22
CA SER A 196 25.43 26.67 -5.68
C SER A 196 26.49 26.62 -6.78
N ASP A 197 27.70 27.08 -6.48
CA ASP A 197 28.87 26.98 -7.36
C ASP A 197 29.63 25.67 -7.17
N ALA A 198 29.51 25.04 -6.00
CA ALA A 198 30.12 23.76 -5.69
C ALA A 198 29.06 22.66 -5.62
N GLN A 199 29.31 21.56 -6.34
CA GLN A 199 28.50 20.36 -6.29
C GLN A 199 29.05 19.43 -5.21
N THR A 200 28.19 19.03 -4.28
CA THR A 200 28.59 18.26 -3.10
C THR A 200 27.88 16.92 -3.07
N ILE A 201 28.54 15.91 -2.50
CA ILE A 201 27.85 14.68 -2.11
C ILE A 201 27.24 14.93 -0.74
N THR A 202 25.93 14.83 -0.61
CA THR A 202 25.30 14.99 0.70
C THR A 202 25.72 13.83 1.60
N PRO A 203 26.28 14.10 2.80
CA PRO A 203 26.64 13.05 3.76
C PRO A 203 25.42 12.20 4.15
N GLN A 204 25.65 10.90 4.37
CA GLN A 204 24.59 9.95 4.69
C GLN A 204 24.77 9.34 6.08
N GLY A 205 23.64 9.12 6.77
CA GLY A 205 23.53 8.27 7.94
C GLY A 205 22.77 6.98 7.62
N LEU A 206 22.57 6.15 8.63
CA LEU A 206 21.82 4.90 8.54
C LEU A 206 20.52 5.01 9.34
N LEU A 207 19.37 4.70 8.73
CA LEU A 207 18.06 4.70 9.38
C LEU A 207 17.51 3.29 9.52
N SER A 208 17.01 2.93 10.69
CA SER A 208 16.24 1.70 10.92
C SER A 208 15.03 1.98 11.80
N ALA A 209 13.98 1.16 11.68
CA ALA A 209 12.80 1.27 12.52
C ALA A 209 12.39 -0.07 13.12
N SER A 210 11.99 -0.09 14.38
CA SER A 210 11.27 -1.21 14.98
C SER A 210 9.76 -1.10 14.69
N TYR A 211 9.07 -2.24 14.61
CA TYR A 211 7.61 -2.28 14.50
C TYR A 211 7.05 -3.45 15.31
N ASN A 212 6.01 -3.18 16.08
CA ASN A 212 5.23 -4.19 16.80
C ASN A 212 3.91 -4.40 16.06
N PRO A 213 3.67 -5.58 15.46
CA PRO A 213 2.44 -5.88 14.72
C PRO A 213 1.17 -5.69 15.57
N ILE A 214 0.19 -5.01 14.99
CA ILE A 214 -1.18 -4.94 15.52
C ILE A 214 -2.06 -5.96 14.81
N LYS A 215 -3.22 -6.29 15.37
CA LYS A 215 -4.12 -7.34 14.81
C LYS A 215 -4.49 -7.12 13.34
N THR A 216 -4.61 -5.86 12.93
CA THR A 216 -5.06 -5.47 11.59
C THR A 216 -3.91 -5.25 10.61
N VAL A 217 -2.69 -5.00 11.09
CA VAL A 217 -1.54 -4.64 10.26
C VAL A 217 -0.31 -5.40 10.74
N GLY A 218 0.01 -6.48 10.03
CA GLY A 218 1.19 -7.31 10.29
C GLY A 218 2.50 -6.69 9.80
N ASP A 219 2.53 -6.24 8.54
CA ASP A 219 3.71 -5.60 7.93
C ASP A 219 3.26 -4.30 7.22
N PRO A 220 3.49 -3.11 7.83
CA PRO A 220 3.04 -1.84 7.31
C PRO A 220 3.55 -1.55 5.92
N GLN A 221 2.69 -1.05 5.04
CA GLN A 221 3.05 -0.65 3.68
C GLN A 221 3.40 0.85 3.62
N TYR A 222 4.46 1.20 2.89
CA TYR A 222 4.81 2.57 2.55
C TYR A 222 3.73 3.21 1.66
N GLU A 223 3.40 4.48 1.89
CA GLU A 223 2.26 5.22 1.31
C GLU A 223 0.86 4.70 1.69
N GLY A 224 0.73 3.45 2.10
CA GLY A 224 -0.53 2.90 2.63
C GLY A 224 -0.71 3.13 4.14
N HIS A 225 0.34 2.91 4.92
CA HIS A 225 0.33 2.95 6.38
C HIS A 225 1.36 3.90 6.96
N PHE A 226 2.47 4.16 6.25
CA PHE A 226 3.47 5.12 6.71
C PHE A 226 4.17 5.83 5.55
N THR A 227 4.65 7.05 5.82
CA THR A 227 5.53 7.81 4.92
C THR A 227 6.63 8.49 5.73
N ILE A 228 7.75 8.80 5.06
CA ILE A 228 8.86 9.56 5.64
C ILE A 228 9.02 10.83 4.81
N ALA A 229 9.05 11.98 5.46
CA ALA A 229 9.28 13.27 4.82
C ALA A 229 10.53 13.94 5.37
N LYS A 230 11.39 14.45 4.49
CA LYS A 230 12.52 15.32 4.86
C LYS A 230 12.02 16.74 5.09
N ILE A 231 12.53 17.38 6.14
CA ILE A 231 12.33 18.80 6.40
C ILE A 231 13.45 19.54 5.66
N LEU A 232 13.08 20.28 4.60
CA LEU A 232 14.03 21.08 3.84
C LEU A 232 14.43 22.34 4.62
N PRO A 233 15.59 22.97 4.33
CA PRO A 233 16.01 24.22 4.99
C PRO A 233 14.98 25.36 4.89
N SER A 234 14.12 25.35 3.87
CA SER A 234 13.01 26.28 3.70
C SER A 234 11.81 26.05 4.63
N GLY A 235 11.84 25.00 5.47
CA GLY A 235 10.72 24.55 6.29
C GLY A 235 9.67 23.73 5.53
N LYS A 236 9.82 23.56 4.21
CA LYS A 236 8.91 22.71 3.42
C LYS A 236 9.19 21.23 3.68
N LEU A 237 8.12 20.45 3.72
CA LEU A 237 8.19 18.99 3.82
C LEU A 237 8.30 18.37 2.43
N GLN A 238 9.26 17.46 2.26
CA GLN A 238 9.42 16.66 1.06
C GLN A 238 9.26 15.18 1.40
N THR A 239 8.13 14.59 1.01
CA THR A 239 7.93 13.14 1.13
C THR A 239 8.94 12.43 0.26
N LEU A 240 9.70 11.52 0.88
CA LEU A 240 10.64 10.66 0.18
C LEU A 240 9.86 9.68 -0.69
N ASN A 241 10.49 9.12 -1.72
CA ASN A 241 9.84 8.12 -2.55
C ASN A 241 10.64 6.81 -2.55
N PHE A 242 10.28 5.92 -1.63
CA PHE A 242 10.78 4.54 -1.59
C PHE A 242 9.99 3.58 -2.47
N SER A 243 8.96 4.06 -3.18
CA SER A 243 8.07 3.23 -3.99
C SER A 243 8.77 2.55 -5.19
N VAL A 244 10.03 2.90 -5.43
CA VAL A 244 10.84 2.50 -6.59
C VAL A 244 11.69 1.25 -6.33
N ASN A 245 11.79 0.77 -5.09
CA ASN A 245 12.70 -0.32 -4.74
C ASN A 245 12.27 -1.73 -5.15
N ASN A 246 11.12 -1.91 -5.80
CA ASN A 246 10.74 -3.21 -6.34
C ASN A 246 10.70 -3.25 -7.87
N ASN A 247 11.79 -3.79 -8.41
CA ASN A 247 11.73 -4.61 -9.60
C ASN A 247 10.61 -5.64 -9.43
N ILE A 248 9.66 -5.63 -10.37
CA ILE A 248 9.01 -6.85 -10.85
C ILE A 248 8.28 -7.64 -9.75
N ASP A 249 7.15 -7.17 -9.28
CA ASP A 249 5.92 -7.99 -9.20
C ASP A 249 4.81 -7.15 -8.59
N MET A 250 3.56 -7.54 -8.86
CA MET A 250 2.38 -7.05 -8.14
C MET A 250 2.36 -7.61 -6.69
N GLY A 251 3.48 -7.51 -5.98
CA GLY A 251 3.65 -7.90 -4.57
C GLY A 251 3.72 -6.69 -3.63
N PRO A 252 3.65 -6.89 -2.31
CA PRO A 252 3.74 -5.82 -1.32
C PRO A 252 5.18 -5.30 -1.24
N GLY A 253 5.59 -4.52 -2.24
CA GLY A 253 7.00 -4.28 -2.50
C GLY A 253 7.67 -3.20 -1.67
N ASN A 254 6.92 -2.48 -0.86
CA ASN A 254 7.43 -1.36 -0.08
C ASN A 254 6.91 -1.48 1.35
N THR A 255 7.16 -2.60 2.03
CA THR A 255 6.75 -2.76 3.43
C THR A 255 7.85 -2.31 4.39
N TRP A 256 7.49 -2.12 5.66
CA TRP A 256 8.43 -1.83 6.74
C TRP A 256 9.55 -2.87 6.79
N SER A 257 9.20 -4.16 6.68
CA SER A 257 10.20 -5.23 6.75
C SER A 257 11.22 -5.20 5.62
N ALA A 258 10.85 -4.69 4.43
CA ALA A 258 11.73 -4.53 3.29
C ALA A 258 12.58 -3.25 3.38
N LEU A 259 12.04 -2.16 3.92
CA LEU A 259 12.66 -0.83 3.88
C LEU A 259 13.44 -0.45 5.14
N LEU A 260 12.88 -0.72 6.34
CA LEU A 260 13.36 -0.14 7.60
C LEU A 260 13.80 -1.18 8.64
N LYS A 261 13.50 -2.47 8.42
CA LYS A 261 13.99 -3.54 9.30
C LYS A 261 15.52 -3.69 9.25
N LYS A 262 16.13 -3.35 8.11
CA LYS A 262 17.58 -3.26 7.94
C LYS A 262 18.00 -1.79 7.87
N PRO A 263 19.21 -1.43 8.31
CA PRO A 263 19.72 -0.07 8.18
C PRO A 263 19.73 0.40 6.72
N LEU A 264 19.02 1.49 6.46
CA LEU A 264 18.87 2.12 5.15
C LEU A 264 19.72 3.39 5.09
N PRO A 265 20.65 3.53 4.14
CA PRO A 265 21.38 4.77 3.92
C PRO A 265 20.42 5.90 3.51
N ILE A 266 20.49 7.02 4.22
CA ILE A 266 19.68 8.20 3.95
C ILE A 266 20.51 9.46 4.22
N ASP A 267 20.25 10.51 3.46
CA ASP A 267 20.93 11.80 3.63
C ASP A 267 20.77 12.33 5.06
N GLU A 268 21.77 13.05 5.54
CA GLU A 268 21.66 13.77 6.80
C GLU A 268 20.54 14.82 6.75
N GLY A 269 19.94 15.06 7.92
CA GLY A 269 18.92 16.08 8.11
C GLY A 269 17.80 15.67 9.06
N ASN A 270 16.77 16.52 9.11
CA ASN A 270 15.60 16.32 9.95
C ASN A 270 14.45 15.70 9.16
N TYR A 271 13.74 14.76 9.77
CA TYR A 271 12.70 13.96 9.13
C TYR A 271 11.45 13.85 10.00
N LEU A 272 10.32 13.62 9.33
CA LEU A 272 9.05 13.25 9.94
C LEU A 272 8.64 11.85 9.47
N LEU A 273 8.39 10.95 10.40
CA LEU A 273 7.66 9.71 10.16
C LEU A 273 6.19 9.96 10.43
N ILE A 274 5.36 9.74 9.42
CA ILE A 274 3.90 9.88 9.52
C ILE A 274 3.31 8.49 9.35
N THR A 275 2.56 8.00 10.33
CA THR A 275 1.82 6.75 10.25
C THR A 275 0.32 7.00 10.24
N GLY A 276 -0.44 6.15 9.57
CA GLY A 276 -1.89 6.27 9.44
C GLY A 276 -2.56 4.90 9.43
N ASN A 277 -3.68 4.79 10.14
CA ASN A 277 -4.53 3.60 10.11
C ASN A 277 -5.98 4.01 9.80
N ARG A 278 -6.48 3.61 8.62
CA ARG A 278 -7.85 3.94 8.20
C ARG A 278 -8.84 2.97 8.83
N MET A 279 -9.80 3.53 9.56
CA MET A 279 -10.86 2.79 10.23
C MET A 279 -12.05 2.52 9.29
N ALA A 280 -12.89 1.55 9.65
CA ALA A 280 -14.10 1.19 8.90
C ALA A 280 -15.07 2.37 8.73
N LYS A 281 -15.17 3.25 9.73
CA LYS A 281 -15.99 4.49 9.69
C LYS A 281 -15.37 5.62 8.85
N GLY A 282 -14.19 5.40 8.24
CA GLY A 282 -13.50 6.39 7.40
C GLY A 282 -12.52 7.31 8.15
N ASN A 283 -12.55 7.33 9.48
CA ASN A 283 -11.57 8.05 10.31
C ASN A 283 -10.16 7.47 10.13
N ILE A 284 -9.12 8.30 10.21
CA ILE A 284 -7.73 7.85 10.11
C ILE A 284 -7.01 8.20 11.41
N LEU A 285 -6.48 7.19 12.10
CA LEU A 285 -5.65 7.41 13.28
C LEU A 285 -4.22 7.66 12.85
N THR A 286 -3.71 8.85 13.14
CA THR A 286 -2.37 9.28 12.71
C THR A 286 -1.43 9.51 13.89
N ILE A 287 -0.15 9.19 13.69
CA ILE A 287 0.97 9.64 14.53
C ILE A 287 1.99 10.33 13.64
N ILE A 288 2.55 11.42 14.15
CA ILE A 288 3.67 12.12 13.54
C ILE A 288 4.83 12.07 14.54
N ASN A 289 5.98 11.57 14.13
CA ASN A 289 7.20 11.53 14.92
C ASN A 289 8.34 12.20 14.18
N SER A 290 9.01 13.16 14.83
CA SER A 290 10.19 13.85 14.27
C SER A 290 11.48 13.17 14.73
N PHE A 291 12.45 13.04 13.84
CA PHE A 291 13.77 12.48 14.16
C PHE A 291 14.87 13.13 13.31
N GLU A 292 16.11 13.05 13.79
CA GLU A 292 17.30 13.57 13.11
C GLU A 292 18.17 12.40 12.65
N VAL A 293 18.73 12.49 11.44
CA VAL A 293 19.76 11.58 10.94
C VAL A 293 21.05 12.35 10.75
N LYS A 294 22.14 11.85 11.35
CA LYS A 294 23.49 12.43 11.24
C LYS A 294 24.39 11.56 10.38
N ALA A 295 25.30 12.21 9.65
CA ALA A 295 26.29 11.53 8.83
C ALA A 295 27.09 10.49 9.63
N GLY A 296 27.27 9.30 9.06
CA GLY A 296 28.03 8.20 9.67
C GLY A 296 27.42 7.57 10.92
N GLN A 297 26.25 8.03 11.38
CA GLN A 297 25.57 7.49 12.56
C GLN A 297 24.39 6.59 12.19
N SER A 298 24.09 5.63 13.07
CA SER A 298 22.87 4.81 12.97
C SER A 298 21.77 5.37 13.85
N THR A 299 20.67 5.77 13.22
CA THR A 299 19.45 6.27 13.86
C THR A 299 18.43 5.15 13.89
N HIS A 300 17.92 4.84 15.08
CA HIS A 300 16.86 3.85 15.28
C HIS A 300 15.60 4.53 15.78
N ILE A 301 14.47 4.29 15.10
CA ILE A 301 13.17 4.88 15.45
C ILE A 301 12.13 3.79 15.72
N ASN A 302 11.02 4.15 16.36
CA ASN A 302 9.89 3.25 16.54
C ASN A 302 8.77 3.62 15.55
N LEU A 303 8.39 2.70 14.68
CA LEU A 303 7.21 2.83 13.84
C LEU A 303 6.01 2.38 14.68
N VAL A 304 5.13 3.33 15.00
CA VAL A 304 3.93 3.06 15.81
C VAL A 304 2.69 3.31 14.96
N ILE A 305 1.83 2.31 14.84
CA ILE A 305 0.51 2.44 14.21
C ILE A 305 -0.54 2.37 15.31
N ARG A 306 -1.43 3.37 15.35
CA ARG A 306 -2.55 3.37 16.28
C ARG A 306 -3.62 2.38 15.83
N GLU A 307 -4.14 1.64 16.78
CA GLU A 307 -5.40 0.92 16.66
C GLU A 307 -6.46 1.59 17.52
N SER A 308 -7.71 1.60 17.06
CA SER A 308 -8.84 1.90 17.94
C SER A 308 -9.37 0.58 18.47
N LEU A 309 -9.43 0.48 19.79
CA LEU A 309 -10.09 -0.60 20.52
C LEU A 309 -11.60 -0.32 20.72
N GLU A 310 -12.09 0.81 20.20
CA GLU A 310 -13.38 1.42 20.57
C GLU A 310 -14.48 1.27 19.53
N ASP A 311 -14.19 1.04 18.25
CA ASP A 311 -15.23 0.80 17.26
C ASP A 311 -15.69 -0.67 17.30
N THR A 312 -16.87 -0.91 17.87
CA THR A 312 -17.66 -2.12 17.65
C THR A 312 -17.95 -2.26 16.16
N GLN A 313 -17.10 -2.99 15.45
CA GLN A 313 -17.28 -3.28 14.03
C GLN A 313 -18.45 -4.24 13.87
N VAL A 314 -19.33 -3.97 12.91
CA VAL A 314 -20.36 -4.93 12.49
C VAL A 314 -19.61 -6.12 11.84
N ILE A 315 -19.65 -7.27 12.48
CA ILE A 315 -18.95 -8.48 12.06
C ILE A 315 -19.78 -9.37 11.13
N GLY A 316 -21.07 -9.08 10.99
CA GLY A 316 -21.92 -9.57 9.90
C GLY A 316 -23.38 -9.24 10.11
N ASN A 317 -24.24 -9.87 9.33
CA ASN A 317 -25.67 -9.56 9.27
C ASN A 317 -26.51 -10.83 9.37
N ILE A 318 -27.52 -10.82 10.23
CA ILE A 318 -28.51 -11.89 10.42
C ILE A 318 -29.90 -11.38 10.05
N ASP A 319 -30.83 -12.28 9.75
CA ASP A 319 -32.23 -11.92 9.56
C ASP A 319 -32.97 -11.95 10.90
N ALA A 320 -33.32 -10.77 11.43
CA ALA A 320 -34.04 -10.63 12.69
C ALA A 320 -35.53 -11.02 12.59
N GLU A 321 -36.07 -11.24 11.38
CA GLU A 321 -37.43 -11.74 11.18
C GLU A 321 -37.52 -13.26 11.20
N ASN A 322 -36.38 -13.97 11.27
CA ASN A 322 -36.40 -15.41 11.42
C ASN A 322 -37.08 -15.83 12.72
N LYS A 323 -37.78 -16.96 12.62
CA LYS A 323 -38.69 -17.47 13.65
C LYS A 323 -38.04 -18.57 14.49
N TYR A 324 -38.43 -18.60 15.75
CA TYR A 324 -38.15 -19.67 16.69
C TYR A 324 -39.40 -19.98 17.51
N LYS A 325 -39.44 -21.13 18.19
CA LYS A 325 -40.58 -21.54 19.02
C LYS A 325 -40.30 -21.21 20.50
N PRO A 326 -40.99 -20.25 21.13
CA PRO A 326 -40.85 -20.01 22.56
C PRO A 326 -41.28 -21.24 23.36
N VAL A 327 -40.65 -21.48 24.51
CA VAL A 327 -41.04 -22.63 25.37
C VAL A 327 -42.46 -22.47 25.93
N ASP A 328 -42.86 -21.23 26.23
CA ASP A 328 -44.13 -20.91 26.89
C ASP A 328 -45.28 -20.67 25.90
N SER A 329 -45.07 -20.89 24.59
CA SER A 329 -46.06 -20.66 23.53
C SER A 329 -46.05 -21.78 22.49
N SER A 330 -47.24 -22.11 21.99
CA SER A 330 -47.40 -23.08 20.88
C SER A 330 -47.16 -22.47 19.50
N GLU A 331 -47.08 -21.14 19.39
CA GLU A 331 -46.90 -20.42 18.12
C GLU A 331 -45.46 -19.93 17.94
N GLU A 332 -44.92 -20.05 16.72
CA GLU A 332 -43.63 -19.49 16.35
C GLU A 332 -43.65 -17.95 16.40
N THR A 333 -42.61 -17.34 16.98
CA THR A 333 -42.41 -15.89 17.00
C THR A 333 -41.09 -15.52 16.32
N SER A 334 -40.98 -14.30 15.77
CA SER A 334 -39.72 -13.79 15.23
C SER A 334 -38.81 -13.27 16.34
N ILE A 335 -37.50 -13.29 16.09
CA ILE A 335 -36.50 -12.69 16.99
C ILE A 335 -36.87 -11.23 17.29
N LEU A 336 -37.22 -10.45 16.25
CA LEU A 336 -37.55 -9.03 16.39
C LEU A 336 -38.80 -8.78 17.26
N ASN A 337 -39.83 -9.63 17.14
CA ASN A 337 -41.04 -9.51 17.94
C ASN A 337 -40.78 -9.72 19.44
N THR A 338 -39.85 -10.61 19.79
CA THR A 338 -39.45 -10.84 21.18
C THR A 338 -38.48 -9.78 21.71
N THR A 339 -37.55 -9.31 20.87
CA THR A 339 -36.48 -8.41 21.33
C THR A 339 -36.85 -6.94 21.26
N GLY A 340 -37.83 -6.57 20.43
CA GLY A 340 -38.27 -5.20 20.25
C GLY A 340 -37.18 -4.31 19.64
N ARG A 341 -37.30 -2.98 19.86
CA ARG A 341 -36.36 -2.01 19.29
C ARG A 341 -35.08 -1.86 20.12
N GLY A 342 -33.94 -2.26 19.58
CA GLY A 342 -32.61 -1.99 20.13
C GLY A 342 -31.64 -3.14 19.86
N TYR A 343 -30.60 -3.22 20.69
CA TYR A 343 -29.68 -4.34 20.72
C TYR A 343 -30.24 -5.47 21.60
N PHE A 344 -29.93 -6.71 21.24
CA PHE A 344 -30.34 -7.91 21.94
C PHE A 344 -29.25 -8.99 21.88
N ILE A 345 -29.39 -10.00 22.75
CA ILE A 345 -28.46 -11.14 22.82
C ILE A 345 -29.19 -12.39 22.35
N ILE A 346 -28.53 -13.19 21.51
CA ILE A 346 -28.96 -14.56 21.21
C ILE A 346 -27.88 -15.53 21.68
N GLY A 347 -28.26 -16.52 22.49
CA GLY A 347 -27.42 -17.62 22.90
C GLY A 347 -28.00 -18.95 22.42
N ILE A 348 -27.20 -19.82 21.80
CA ILE A 348 -27.56 -21.20 21.49
C ILE A 348 -26.79 -22.12 22.43
N LEU A 349 -27.52 -22.95 23.17
CA LEU A 349 -26.99 -23.74 24.28
C LEU A 349 -27.10 -25.24 24.00
N GLY A 350 -26.07 -25.99 24.42
CA GLY A 350 -26.08 -27.45 24.48
C GLY A 350 -26.18 -27.90 25.94
N PRO A 351 -27.27 -28.55 26.38
CA PRO A 351 -27.45 -28.94 27.77
C PRO A 351 -26.42 -29.99 28.20
N ARG A 352 -26.07 -30.01 29.49
CA ARG A 352 -25.11 -30.95 30.09
C ARG A 352 -23.70 -30.91 29.49
N GLN A 353 -23.37 -29.85 28.75
CA GLN A 353 -22.01 -29.60 28.28
C GLN A 353 -21.29 -28.67 29.27
N GLU A 354 -20.10 -29.06 29.71
CA GLU A 354 -19.25 -28.25 30.60
C GLU A 354 -19.09 -26.79 30.08
N PRO A 355 -18.85 -26.53 28.77
CA PRO A 355 -18.79 -25.16 28.26
C PRO A 355 -20.07 -24.34 28.40
N THR A 356 -21.24 -24.96 28.22
CA THR A 356 -22.54 -24.31 28.43
C THR A 356 -22.74 -23.95 29.90
N ASN A 357 -22.38 -24.85 30.81
CA ASN A 357 -22.51 -24.61 32.25
C ASN A 357 -21.60 -23.46 32.71
N HIS A 358 -20.38 -23.37 32.18
CA HIS A 358 -19.50 -22.23 32.45
C HIS A 358 -20.03 -20.91 31.86
N ALA A 359 -20.60 -20.95 30.65
CA ALA A 359 -21.20 -19.77 30.05
C ALA A 359 -22.40 -19.25 30.87
N MET A 360 -23.27 -20.15 31.34
CA MET A 360 -24.42 -19.78 32.17
C MET A 360 -24.02 -19.25 33.54
N ARG A 361 -23.00 -19.83 34.19
CA ARG A 361 -22.43 -19.27 35.44
C ARG A 361 -21.84 -17.88 35.23
N ASN A 362 -21.19 -17.63 34.10
CA ASN A 362 -20.69 -16.29 33.75
C ASN A 362 -21.84 -15.29 33.56
N ILE A 363 -22.94 -15.69 32.94
CA ILE A 363 -24.16 -14.86 32.79
C ILE A 363 -24.77 -14.53 34.15
N ALA A 364 -24.84 -15.51 35.07
CA ALA A 364 -25.34 -15.30 36.42
C ALA A 364 -24.51 -14.27 37.20
N THR A 365 -23.18 -14.29 37.06
CA THR A 365 -22.29 -13.31 37.69
C THR A 365 -22.56 -11.87 37.22
N ILE A 366 -22.99 -11.68 35.96
CA ILE A 366 -23.28 -10.37 35.37
C ILE A 366 -24.78 -10.04 35.32
N ALA A 367 -25.62 -10.81 36.02
CA ALA A 367 -27.08 -10.68 35.92
C ALA A 367 -27.60 -9.27 36.28
N SER A 368 -26.99 -8.64 37.29
CA SER A 368 -27.33 -7.28 37.72
C SER A 368 -27.10 -6.25 36.60
N ASP A 369 -25.95 -6.32 35.92
CA ASP A 369 -25.61 -5.41 34.82
C ASP A 369 -26.52 -5.65 33.59
N LEU A 370 -26.88 -6.90 33.29
CA LEU A 370 -27.79 -7.25 32.20
C LEU A 370 -29.23 -6.76 32.48
N ASN A 371 -29.70 -6.87 33.72
CA ASN A 371 -30.98 -6.33 34.14
C ASN A 371 -30.98 -4.79 34.06
N ALA A 372 -29.88 -4.13 34.43
CA ALA A 372 -29.74 -2.68 34.29
C ALA A 372 -29.72 -2.21 32.82
N TRP A 373 -29.16 -3.02 31.92
CA TRP A 373 -29.19 -2.75 30.47
C TRP A 373 -30.59 -2.86 29.88
N ASN A 374 -31.48 -3.64 30.51
CA ASN A 374 -32.90 -3.76 30.20
C ASN A 374 -33.20 -4.09 28.73
N ARG A 375 -32.47 -5.07 28.17
CA ARG A 375 -32.68 -5.60 26.81
C ARG A 375 -32.94 -7.10 26.84
N SER A 376 -33.65 -7.58 25.83
CA SER A 376 -34.03 -8.99 25.71
C SER A 376 -32.84 -9.90 25.42
N ILE A 377 -32.82 -11.04 26.09
CA ILE A 377 -31.83 -12.10 25.90
C ILE A 377 -32.59 -13.35 25.48
N ILE A 378 -32.35 -13.86 24.28
CA ILE A 378 -32.97 -15.10 23.81
C ILE A 378 -31.98 -16.24 23.99
N LEU A 379 -32.37 -17.27 24.73
CA LEU A 379 -31.61 -18.51 24.86
C LEU A 379 -32.35 -19.64 24.13
N LEU A 380 -31.73 -20.18 23.09
CA LEU A 380 -32.27 -21.20 22.21
C LEU A 380 -31.63 -22.57 22.46
N PHE A 381 -32.45 -23.61 22.39
CA PHE A 381 -32.05 -25.01 22.42
C PHE A 381 -32.36 -25.67 21.08
N LYS A 382 -31.59 -26.69 20.69
CA LYS A 382 -31.80 -27.40 19.41
C LYS A 382 -33.06 -28.28 19.40
N SER A 383 -33.52 -28.74 20.58
CA SER A 383 -34.66 -29.64 20.70
C SER A 383 -35.42 -29.47 22.02
N GLU A 384 -36.66 -29.98 22.08
CA GLU A 384 -37.44 -30.06 23.33
C GLU A 384 -36.78 -30.96 24.39
N GLU A 385 -36.05 -31.99 23.96
CA GLU A 385 -35.27 -32.86 24.86
C GLU A 385 -34.13 -32.08 25.50
N ASP A 386 -33.46 -31.22 24.71
CA ASP A 386 -32.36 -30.41 25.21
C ASP A 386 -32.83 -29.39 26.25
N TRP A 387 -34.01 -28.81 26.02
CA TRP A 387 -34.66 -27.93 26.98
C TRP A 387 -34.99 -28.66 28.30
N LYS A 388 -35.57 -29.86 28.24
CA LYS A 388 -35.89 -30.66 29.44
C LYS A 388 -34.64 -31.07 30.22
N GLY A 389 -33.49 -31.16 29.54
CA GLY A 389 -32.20 -31.44 30.15
C GLY A 389 -31.53 -30.23 30.81
N PHE A 390 -32.11 -29.03 30.72
CA PHE A 390 -31.56 -27.79 31.26
C PHE A 390 -32.24 -27.39 32.57
N ASP A 391 -31.50 -27.42 33.68
CA ASP A 391 -31.99 -26.98 34.98
C ASP A 391 -31.54 -25.54 35.29
N LYS A 392 -32.49 -24.60 35.30
CA LYS A 392 -32.23 -23.18 35.61
C LYS A 392 -31.70 -22.99 37.03
N SER A 393 -32.08 -23.86 37.97
CA SER A 393 -31.76 -23.71 39.39
C SER A 393 -30.29 -23.99 39.70
N GLU A 394 -29.57 -24.67 38.81
CA GLU A 394 -28.14 -24.99 38.95
C GLU A 394 -27.21 -23.78 38.78
N PHE A 395 -27.70 -22.67 38.22
CA PHE A 395 -26.88 -21.52 37.83
C PHE A 395 -27.07 -20.27 38.69
N GLY A 396 -27.97 -20.30 39.68
CA GLY A 396 -28.24 -19.17 40.57
C GLY A 396 -29.20 -18.13 39.98
N VAL A 397 -28.99 -16.85 40.29
CA VAL A 397 -29.85 -15.75 39.83
C VAL A 397 -29.51 -15.40 38.38
N LEU A 398 -30.46 -15.68 37.47
CA LEU A 398 -30.34 -15.33 36.06
C LEU A 398 -31.08 -14.00 35.75
N PRO A 399 -30.68 -13.27 34.68
CA PRO A 399 -31.37 -12.06 34.24
C PRO A 399 -32.88 -12.28 34.00
N GLU A 400 -33.69 -11.31 34.37
CA GLU A 400 -35.16 -11.36 34.24
C GLU A 400 -35.62 -11.18 32.78
N THR A 401 -34.76 -10.64 31.92
CA THR A 401 -35.05 -10.39 30.50
C THR A 401 -34.79 -11.59 29.58
N ILE A 402 -34.52 -12.76 30.15
CA ILE A 402 -34.26 -13.99 29.38
C ILE A 402 -35.58 -14.61 28.90
N VAL A 403 -35.65 -14.84 27.60
CA VAL A 403 -36.70 -15.63 26.94
C VAL A 403 -36.08 -16.93 26.42
N TYR A 404 -36.72 -18.05 26.74
CA TYR A 404 -36.27 -19.37 26.31
C TYR A 404 -37.06 -19.85 25.09
N GLY A 405 -36.37 -20.53 24.17
CA GLY A 405 -36.99 -21.04 22.96
C GLY A 405 -36.26 -22.23 22.35
N ILE A 406 -36.84 -22.75 21.29
CA ILE A 406 -36.38 -23.92 20.55
C ILE A 406 -36.12 -23.49 19.10
N ASP A 407 -34.91 -23.76 18.64
CA ASP A 407 -34.47 -23.56 17.26
C ASP A 407 -34.82 -24.80 16.43
N GLU A 408 -36.11 -24.93 16.07
CA GLU A 408 -36.58 -26.06 15.28
C GLU A 408 -35.86 -26.13 13.93
N ALA A 409 -35.24 -27.29 13.66
CA ALA A 409 -34.44 -27.56 12.46
C ALA A 409 -33.17 -26.70 12.31
N ASP A 410 -32.58 -26.22 13.40
CA ASP A 410 -31.32 -25.45 13.42
C ASP A 410 -31.34 -24.16 12.55
N LYS A 411 -32.52 -23.57 12.27
CA LYS A 411 -32.66 -22.42 11.36
C LYS A 411 -31.85 -21.21 11.83
N ILE A 412 -31.92 -20.86 13.11
CA ILE A 412 -31.19 -19.74 13.70
C ILE A 412 -29.69 -20.07 13.79
N THR A 413 -29.37 -21.31 14.15
CA THR A 413 -28.00 -21.81 14.20
C THR A 413 -27.31 -21.74 12.83
N ASP A 414 -27.98 -22.17 11.76
CA ASP A 414 -27.49 -22.09 10.38
C ASP A 414 -27.31 -20.65 9.92
N MET A 415 -28.25 -19.77 10.25
CA MET A 415 -28.15 -18.35 9.93
C MET A 415 -26.93 -17.71 10.57
N ILE A 416 -26.72 -17.92 11.88
CA ILE A 416 -25.61 -17.29 12.61
C ILE A 416 -24.27 -17.86 12.15
N THR A 417 -24.17 -19.18 12.00
CA THR A 417 -22.92 -19.83 11.56
C THR A 417 -22.55 -19.46 10.13
N GLY A 418 -23.54 -19.38 9.22
CA GLY A 418 -23.35 -18.91 7.85
C GLY A 418 -22.96 -17.44 7.77
N ALA A 419 -23.65 -16.56 8.49
CA ALA A 419 -23.37 -15.12 8.51
C ALA A 419 -21.97 -14.81 9.07
N MET A 420 -21.54 -15.54 10.09
CA MET A 420 -20.25 -15.35 10.77
C MET A 420 -19.11 -16.21 10.16
N LYS A 421 -19.39 -17.04 9.15
CA LYS A 421 -18.44 -17.99 8.54
C LYS A 421 -17.73 -18.89 9.56
N LEU A 422 -18.48 -19.38 10.55
CA LEU A 422 -17.94 -20.27 11.58
C LEU A 422 -17.62 -21.65 11.00
N THR A 423 -16.48 -22.21 11.37
CA THR A 423 -15.95 -23.47 10.81
C THR A 423 -16.62 -24.72 11.38
N ASP A 424 -17.25 -24.63 12.55
CA ASP A 424 -17.89 -25.77 13.22
C ASP A 424 -19.27 -25.36 13.75
N LYS A 425 -20.35 -25.86 13.13
CA LYS A 425 -21.74 -25.57 13.51
C LYS A 425 -22.13 -26.20 14.85
N ASN A 426 -21.44 -27.26 15.30
CA ASN A 426 -21.83 -28.04 16.48
C ASN A 426 -21.07 -27.63 17.75
N LYS A 427 -20.14 -26.69 17.64
CA LYS A 427 -19.40 -26.17 18.79
C LYS A 427 -20.27 -25.19 19.58
N LEU A 428 -20.86 -25.68 20.66
CA LEU A 428 -21.71 -24.94 21.59
C LEU A 428 -20.94 -24.60 22.89
N PRO A 429 -21.33 -23.55 23.64
CA PRO A 429 -22.41 -22.59 23.36
C PRO A 429 -22.00 -21.51 22.34
N LEU A 430 -22.97 -20.89 21.68
CA LEU A 430 -22.77 -19.80 20.71
C LEU A 430 -23.54 -18.56 21.16
N PHE A 431 -22.88 -17.44 21.36
CA PHE A 431 -23.49 -16.17 21.78
C PHE A 431 -23.21 -15.06 20.77
N ILE A 432 -24.23 -14.26 20.48
CA ILE A 432 -24.10 -13.04 19.66
C ILE A 432 -24.80 -11.84 20.30
N ILE A 433 -24.32 -10.64 19.96
CA ILE A 433 -25.05 -9.38 20.17
C ILE A 433 -25.41 -8.83 18.80
N ALA A 434 -26.70 -8.58 18.57
CA ALA A 434 -27.21 -8.02 17.31
C ALA A 434 -28.21 -6.90 17.58
N ASP A 435 -28.52 -6.11 16.54
CA ASP A 435 -29.54 -5.06 16.61
C ASP A 435 -30.80 -5.40 15.81
N THR A 436 -31.80 -4.52 15.87
CA THR A 436 -33.07 -4.63 15.12
C THR A 436 -32.91 -4.78 13.61
N PHE A 437 -31.79 -4.32 13.06
CA PHE A 437 -31.50 -4.42 11.63
C PHE A 437 -30.72 -5.68 11.29
N GLY A 438 -30.47 -6.56 12.26
CA GLY A 438 -29.72 -7.79 12.09
C GLY A 438 -28.20 -7.63 12.15
N ARG A 439 -27.69 -6.43 12.47
CA ARG A 439 -26.24 -6.16 12.48
C ARG A 439 -25.61 -6.76 13.72
N VAL A 440 -24.75 -7.77 13.53
CA VAL A 440 -24.04 -8.46 14.60
C VAL A 440 -22.77 -7.68 14.96
N VAL A 441 -22.58 -7.40 16.26
CA VAL A 441 -21.43 -6.66 16.79
C VAL A 441 -20.52 -7.51 17.71
N TYR A 442 -20.97 -8.70 18.09
CA TYR A 442 -20.22 -9.65 18.91
C TYR A 442 -20.59 -11.08 18.57
N VAL A 443 -19.60 -11.98 18.60
CA VAL A 443 -19.78 -13.44 18.50
C VAL A 443 -18.81 -14.15 19.44
N SER A 444 -19.27 -15.17 20.14
CA SER A 444 -18.45 -16.07 20.97
C SER A 444 -18.93 -17.50 20.79
N GLN A 445 -18.00 -18.43 20.57
CA GLN A 445 -18.31 -19.84 20.31
C GLN A 445 -17.44 -20.79 21.14
N GLY A 446 -18.08 -21.76 21.80
CA GLY A 446 -17.43 -22.80 22.58
C GLY A 446 -16.96 -22.33 23.97
N TYR A 447 -15.96 -23.03 24.51
CA TYR A 447 -15.43 -22.77 25.84
C TYR A 447 -14.66 -21.44 25.90
N ASN A 448 -15.27 -20.42 26.54
CA ASN A 448 -14.67 -19.11 26.77
C ASN A 448 -14.95 -18.67 28.22
N THR A 449 -13.93 -18.75 29.07
CA THR A 449 -14.04 -18.41 30.50
C THR A 449 -14.30 -16.93 30.76
N ASN A 450 -13.99 -16.06 29.80
CA ASN A 450 -14.09 -14.60 29.95
C ASN A 450 -15.27 -14.00 29.17
N MET A 451 -16.23 -14.84 28.76
CA MET A 451 -17.38 -14.44 27.95
C MET A 451 -18.21 -13.35 28.62
N GLY A 452 -18.46 -13.45 29.93
CA GLY A 452 -19.27 -12.48 30.67
C GLY A 452 -18.67 -11.06 30.65
N GLU A 453 -17.37 -10.95 30.91
CA GLU A 453 -16.65 -9.66 30.84
C GLU A 453 -16.65 -9.06 29.43
N GLN A 454 -16.52 -9.91 28.41
CA GLN A 454 -16.55 -9.48 27.00
C GLN A 454 -17.94 -8.98 26.59
N LEU A 455 -19.00 -9.62 27.06
CA LEU A 455 -20.39 -9.16 26.86
C LEU A 455 -20.58 -7.79 27.49
N ILE A 456 -20.24 -7.60 28.77
CA ILE A 456 -20.36 -6.31 29.45
C ILE A 456 -19.51 -5.23 28.80
N LYS A 457 -18.28 -5.55 28.40
CA LYS A 457 -17.42 -4.60 27.69
C LYS A 457 -18.00 -4.18 26.34
N THR A 458 -18.75 -5.05 25.67
CA THR A 458 -19.43 -4.71 24.42
C THR A 458 -20.71 -3.94 24.68
N ILE A 459 -21.48 -4.32 25.68
CA ILE A 459 -22.71 -3.63 26.12
C ILE A 459 -22.41 -2.21 26.55
N ARG A 460 -21.34 -1.95 27.30
CA ARG A 460 -20.94 -0.57 27.69
C ARG A 460 -20.55 0.32 26.51
N LYS A 461 -20.35 -0.25 25.31
CA LYS A 461 -19.97 0.48 24.09
C LYS A 461 -21.16 0.78 23.17
N ILE A 462 -22.34 0.23 23.45
CA ILE A 462 -23.60 0.39 22.68
C ILE A 462 -24.66 1.03 23.54
#